data_AF-A0A2E3D318-F1
#
_entry.id   AF-A0A2E3D318-F1
#
_cell.length_a   1.000
_cell.length_b   1.000
_cell.length_c   1.000
_cell.angle_alpha   90.00
_cell.angle_beta   90.00
_cell.angle_gamma   90.00
#
_symmetry.space_group_name_H-M   'P 1'
#
loop_
_entity.id
_entity.type
_entity.pdbx_description
1 polymer ?
#
loop_
_entity_poly.entity_id
_entity_poly.type
_entity_poly.pdbx_seq_one_letter_code
_entity_poly.pdbx_strand_id
1 'polypeptide(L)'
;MFHENMPSTISKIVIIGLVALVSSLSVRNIYYGTVHKPWFYLLVLAGFALFLTAKLSLFIKGELLSYGCKSMAPWAANAYRVGYWFMIVGGLGTFFGPVI
;
A
#
# COMPACT_ATOMS: atom_id res chain seq x y z
N MET A 1 -23.89 16.03 7.38
CA MET A 1 -23.61 15.09 6.29
C MET A 1 -22.29 15.51 5.68
N PHE A 2 -21.18 14.81 5.95
CA PHE A 2 -19.89 15.18 5.35
C PHE A 2 -19.92 14.71 3.90
N HIS A 3 -19.93 15.63 2.94
CA HIS A 3 -19.66 15.30 1.55
C HIS A 3 -18.20 14.83 1.48
N GLU A 4 -17.97 13.52 1.44
CA GLU A 4 -16.65 13.01 1.09
C GLU A 4 -16.35 13.43 -0.35
N ASN A 5 -15.32 14.26 -0.54
CA ASN A 5 -14.82 14.64 -1.85
C ASN A 5 -14.29 13.39 -2.55
N MET A 6 -15.16 12.69 -3.28
CA MET A 6 -14.75 11.55 -4.07
C MET A 6 -13.69 12.03 -5.09
N PRO A 7 -12.54 11.35 -5.20
CA PRO A 7 -11.52 11.70 -6.16
C PRO A 7 -12.12 11.62 -7.56
N SER A 8 -11.87 12.65 -8.37
CA SER A 8 -12.34 12.71 -9.75
C SER A 8 -11.92 11.47 -10.53
N THR A 9 -12.66 11.10 -11.58
CA THR A 9 -12.30 9.98 -12.46
C THR A 9 -10.87 10.10 -12.99
N ILE A 10 -10.44 11.33 -13.29
CA ILE A 10 -9.07 11.64 -13.71
C ILE A 10 -8.08 11.29 -12.61
N SER A 11 -8.34 11.73 -11.36
CA SER A 11 -7.49 11.41 -10.21
C SER A 11 -7.35 9.89 -10.00
N LYS A 12 -8.44 9.13 -10.16
CA LYS A 12 -8.40 7.66 -10.04
C LYS A 12 -7.53 7.02 -11.12
N ILE A 13 -7.70 7.43 -12.38
CA ILE A 13 -6.91 6.91 -13.51
C ILE A 13 -5.42 7.21 -13.30
N VAL A 14 -5.10 8.45 -12.89
CA VAL A 14 -3.72 8.86 -12.61
C VAL A 14 -3.11 8.03 -11.49
N ILE A 15 -3.83 7.83 -10.39
CA ILE A 15 -3.36 7.01 -9.26
C ILE A 15 -3.11 5.57 -9.71
N ILE A 16 -4.07 4.95 -10.42
CA ILE A 16 -3.94 3.58 -10.93
C ILE A 16 -2.74 3.47 -11.88
N GLY A 17 -2.59 4.42 -12.80
CA GLY A 17 -1.47 4.46 -13.74
C GLY A 17 -0.12 4.61 -13.05
N LEU A 18 -0.02 5.50 -12.05
CA LEU A 18 1.21 5.68 -11.26
C LEU A 18 1.56 4.43 -10.46
N VAL A 19 0.58 3.80 -9.79
CA VAL A 19 0.80 2.56 -9.04
C VAL A 19 1.27 1.44 -9.98
N ALA A 20 0.64 1.29 -11.15
CA ALA A 20 1.03 0.29 -12.13
C ALA A 20 2.46 0.54 -12.65
N LEU A 21 2.78 1.77 -13.02
CA LEU A 21 4.10 2.17 -13.50
C LEU A 21 5.20 1.89 -12.46
N VAL A 22 5.00 2.36 -11.21
CA VAL A 22 5.97 2.17 -10.13
C VAL A 22 6.15 0.68 -9.83
N SER A 23 5.08 -0.11 -9.83
CA SER A 23 5.16 -1.56 -9.63
C SER A 23 5.94 -2.23 -10.76
N SER A 24 5.66 -1.90 -12.02
CA SER A 24 6.38 -2.46 -13.18
C SER A 24 7.86 -2.09 -13.18
N LEU A 25 8.21 -0.84 -12.87
CA LEU A 25 9.60 -0.40 -12.76
C LEU A 25 10.33 -1.09 -11.60
N SER A 26 9.65 -1.31 -10.48
CA SER A 26 10.21 -2.02 -9.33
C SER A 26 10.50 -3.48 -9.68
N VAL A 27 9.55 -4.20 -10.28
CA VAL A 27 9.74 -5.58 -10.75
C VAL A 27 10.86 -5.66 -11.78
N ARG A 28 10.90 -4.73 -12.74
CA ARG A 28 11.97 -4.64 -13.74
C ARG A 28 13.34 -4.48 -13.07
N ASN A 29 13.48 -3.55 -12.13
CA ASN A 29 14.75 -3.29 -11.46
C ASN A 29 15.18 -4.48 -10.57
N ILE A 30 14.23 -5.17 -9.93
CA ILE A 30 14.51 -6.41 -9.20
C ILE A 30 15.01 -7.49 -10.16
N TYR A 31 14.36 -7.68 -11.30
CA TYR A 31 14.71 -8.69 -12.30
C TYR A 31 16.10 -8.46 -12.91
N TYR A 32 16.45 -7.21 -13.22
CA TYR A 32 17.77 -6.87 -13.76
C TYR A 32 18.86 -6.76 -12.67
N GLY A 33 18.56 -7.06 -11.40
CA GLY A 33 19.53 -7.03 -10.31
C GLY A 33 20.04 -5.63 -9.97
N THR A 34 19.37 -4.57 -10.44
CA THR A 34 19.73 -3.17 -10.16
C THR A 34 19.41 -2.76 -8.73
N VAL A 35 18.68 -3.61 -8.00
CA VAL A 35 18.21 -3.38 -6.64
C VAL A 35 19.16 -4.03 -5.66
N HIS A 36 19.65 -3.24 -4.70
CA HIS A 36 20.68 -3.67 -3.75
C HIS A 36 20.25 -4.87 -2.91
N LYS A 37 19.01 -4.87 -2.41
CA LYS A 37 18.49 -5.92 -1.50
C LYS A 37 17.01 -6.22 -1.81
N PRO A 38 16.69 -6.99 -2.88
CA PRO A 38 15.32 -7.21 -3.35
C PRO A 38 14.40 -7.94 -2.34
N TRP A 39 14.96 -8.64 -1.36
CA TRP A 39 14.20 -9.33 -0.30
C TRP A 39 13.41 -8.40 0.62
N PHE A 40 13.82 -7.13 0.78
CA PHE A 40 13.02 -6.15 1.52
C PHE A 40 11.66 -5.87 0.83
N TYR A 41 11.53 -6.19 -0.45
CA TYR A 41 10.25 -6.09 -1.15
C TYR A 41 9.18 -7.04 -0.59
N LEU A 42 9.58 -8.13 0.07
CA LEU A 42 8.65 -9.02 0.79
C LEU A 42 7.91 -8.28 1.90
N LEU A 43 8.54 -7.30 2.56
CA LEU A 43 7.86 -6.44 3.55
C LEU A 43 6.81 -5.55 2.88
N VAL A 44 7.05 -5.09 1.65
CA VAL A 44 6.05 -4.33 0.88
C VAL A 44 4.83 -5.21 0.62
N LEU A 45 5.04 -6.45 0.20
CA LEU A 45 3.96 -7.41 -0.04
C LEU A 45 3.18 -7.73 1.24
N ALA A 46 3.89 -7.97 2.35
CA ALA A 46 3.26 -8.20 3.66
C ALA A 46 2.46 -6.98 4.12
N GLY A 47 3.00 -5.77 3.95
CA GLY A 47 2.32 -4.53 4.26
C GLY A 47 1.07 -4.32 3.41
N PHE A 48 1.15 -4.63 2.11
CA PHE A 48 0.00 -4.56 1.20
C PHE A 48 -1.10 -5.56 1.58
N ALA A 49 -0.74 -6.78 2.00
CA ALA A 49 -1.71 -7.75 2.50
C ALA A 49 -2.44 -7.26 3.77
N LEU A 50 -1.72 -6.63 4.71
CA LEU A 50 -2.32 -5.99 5.89
C LEU A 50 -3.26 -4.83 5.51
N PHE A 51 -2.89 -4.05 4.50
CA PHE A 51 -3.76 -3.01 3.96
C PHE A 51 -5.04 -3.59 3.35
N LEU A 52 -4.94 -4.66 2.55
CA LEU A 52 -6.09 -5.32 1.95
C LEU A 52 -7.03 -5.89 2.99
N THR A 53 -6.51 -6.58 4.01
CA THR A 53 -7.34 -7.14 5.11
C THR A 53 -8.05 -6.03 5.89
N ALA A 54 -7.37 -4.91 6.16
CA ALA A 54 -8.00 -3.75 6.79
C ALA A 54 -9.13 -3.16 5.92
N LYS A 55 -8.92 -3.05 4.59
CA LYS A 55 -9.97 -2.60 3.66
C LYS A 55 -11.12 -3.59 3.57
N LEU A 56 -10.85 -4.90 3.55
CA LEU A 56 -11.87 -5.95 3.52
C LEU A 56 -12.81 -5.86 4.75
N SER A 57 -12.26 -5.51 5.91
CA SER A 57 -13.05 -5.32 7.14
C SER A 57 -14.13 -4.23 7.02
N LEU A 58 -13.94 -3.24 6.15
CA LEU A 58 -14.92 -2.19 5.88
C LEU A 58 -16.04 -2.70 4.95
N PHE A 59 -15.70 -3.51 3.94
CA PHE A 59 -16.68 -4.14 3.07
C PHE A 59 -17.64 -5.05 3.83
N ILE A 60 -17.14 -5.80 4.82
CA ILE A 60 -17.96 -6.66 5.69
C ILE A 60 -18.96 -5.84 6.51
N LYS A 61 -18.64 -4.58 6.84
CA LYS A 61 -19.52 -3.65 7.54
C LYS A 61 -20.47 -2.87 6.64
N GLY A 62 -20.47 -3.13 5.32
CA GLY A 62 -21.30 -2.42 4.35
C GLY A 62 -20.77 -1.03 3.97
N GLU A 63 -19.57 -0.64 4.42
CA GLU A 63 -18.94 0.61 4.05
C GLU A 63 -18.01 0.40 2.85
N LEU A 64 -18.48 0.76 1.65
CA LEU A 64 -17.78 0.55 0.39
C LEU A 64 -16.52 1.42 0.23
N LEU A 65 -16.50 2.60 0.85
CA LEU A 65 -15.41 3.57 0.77
C LEU A 65 -15.33 4.36 2.07
N SER A 66 -14.33 4.06 2.91
CA SER A 66 -13.87 4.97 3.97
C SER A 66 -12.43 5.38 3.67
N TYR A 67 -12.18 6.69 3.64
CA TYR A 67 -10.84 7.26 3.58
C TYR A 67 -10.24 7.32 5.00
N GLY A 68 -9.06 6.73 5.17
CA GLY A 68 -8.42 6.61 6.48
C GLY A 68 -9.10 5.59 7.40
N CYS A 69 -8.86 5.72 8.71
CA CYS A 69 -9.26 4.74 9.73
C CYS A 69 -10.58 5.06 10.45
N LYS A 70 -11.35 6.08 10.03
CA LYS A 70 -12.45 6.65 10.82
C LYS A 70 -13.57 5.63 11.13
N SER A 71 -13.92 4.82 10.15
CA SER A 71 -14.95 3.78 10.30
C SER A 71 -14.39 2.38 10.55
N MET A 72 -13.06 2.24 10.63
CA MET A 72 -12.42 0.95 10.82
C MET A 72 -12.56 0.49 12.29
N ALA A 73 -12.72 -0.82 12.48
CA ALA A 73 -12.52 -1.40 13.80
C ALA A 73 -11.08 -1.13 14.29
N PRO A 74 -10.82 -1.02 15.60
CA PRO A 74 -9.48 -0.70 16.12
C PRO A 74 -8.37 -1.64 15.60
N TRP A 75 -8.64 -2.93 15.51
CA TRP A 75 -7.68 -3.91 14.96
C TRP A 75 -7.38 -3.65 13.48
N ALA A 76 -8.39 -3.30 12.68
CA ALA A 76 -8.24 -3.04 11.26
C ALA A 76 -7.53 -1.71 11.00
N ALA A 77 -7.79 -0.69 11.83
CA ALA A 77 -7.05 0.56 11.81
C ALA A 77 -5.56 0.36 12.11
N ASN A 78 -5.24 -0.52 13.07
CA ASN A 78 -3.85 -0.87 13.38
C ASN A 78 -3.21 -1.68 12.25
N ALA A 79 -3.90 -2.68 11.69
CA ALA A 79 -3.42 -3.43 10.53
C ALA A 79 -3.15 -2.51 9.33
N TYR A 80 -4.03 -1.53 9.08
CA TYR A 80 -3.85 -0.50 8.05
C TYR A 80 -2.56 0.31 8.29
N ARG A 81 -2.35 0.83 9.50
CA ARG A 81 -1.17 1.64 9.85
C ARG A 81 0.13 0.83 9.76
N VAL A 82 0.15 -0.39 10.32
CA VAL A 82 1.30 -1.29 10.24
C VAL A 82 1.57 -1.68 8.79
N GLY A 83 0.52 -1.90 8.00
CA GLY A 83 0.64 -2.16 6.57
C GLY A 83 1.35 -1.04 5.82
N TYR A 84 0.97 0.23 6.06
CA TYR A 84 1.68 1.38 5.51
C TYR A 84 3.14 1.46 5.98
N TRP A 85 3.39 1.19 7.26
CA TRP A 85 4.75 1.18 7.79
C TRP A 85 5.62 0.15 7.08
N PHE A 86 5.12 -1.07 6.89
CA PHE A 86 5.82 -2.15 6.19
C PHE A 86 6.03 -1.84 4.71
N MET A 87 5.07 -1.20 4.04
CA MET A 87 5.24 -0.75 2.66
C MET A 87 6.34 0.32 2.53
N ILE A 88 6.39 1.29 3.45
CA ILE A 88 7.41 2.33 3.44
C ILE A 88 8.79 1.75 3.77
N VAL A 89 8.91 1.02 4.88
CA VAL A 89 10.19 0.45 5.34
C VAL A 89 10.69 -0.60 4.36
N GLY A 90 9.81 -1.45 3.83
CA GLY A 90 10.16 -2.44 2.81
C GLY A 90 10.62 -1.77 1.51
N GLY A 91 9.92 -0.72 1.08
CA GLY A 91 10.30 0.06 -0.10
C GLY A 91 11.67 0.71 0.08
N LEU A 92 11.88 1.43 1.19
CA LEU A 92 13.17 2.05 1.49
C LEU A 92 14.29 1.01 1.65
N GLY A 93 14.05 -0.08 2.36
CA GLY A 93 15.04 -1.16 2.53
C GLY A 93 15.42 -1.84 1.23
N THR A 94 14.50 -1.90 0.26
CA THR A 94 14.75 -2.47 -1.08
C THR A 94 15.84 -1.67 -1.81
N PHE A 95 15.87 -0.34 -1.65
CA PHE A 95 16.83 0.53 -2.33
C PHE A 95 18.03 0.97 -1.46
N PHE A 96 17.83 1.07 -0.13
CA PHE A 96 18.78 1.70 0.82
C PHE A 96 19.10 0.83 2.04
N GLY A 97 18.63 -0.42 2.09
CA GLY A 97 18.88 -1.29 3.24
C GLY A 97 20.37 -1.54 3.49
N PRO A 98 20.80 -1.68 4.76
CA PRO A 98 22.20 -1.91 5.09
C PRO A 98 22.74 -3.18 4.43
N VAL A 99 24.00 -3.12 3.99
CA VAL A 99 24.74 -4.30 3.52
C VAL A 99 25.17 -5.08 4.77
N ILE A 100 24.30 -5.99 5.21
CA ILE A 100 24.69 -7.10 6.09
C ILE A 100 25.46 -8.10 5.24
#